data_AF-A0A4Y6PXI6-F1
#
_entry.id   AF-A0A4Y6PXI6-F1
#
_cell.length_a   1.000
_cell.length_b   1.000
_cell.length_c   1.000
_cell.angle_alpha   90.00
_cell.angle_beta   90.00
_cell.angle_gamma   90.00
#
_symmetry.space_group_name_H-M   'P 1'
#
loop_
_entity.id
_entity.type
_entity.pdbx_description
1 polymer ?
#
loop_
_entity_poly.entity_id
_entity_poly.type
_entity_poly.pdbx_seq_one_letter_code
_entity_poly.pdbx_strand_id
1 'polypeptide(L)'
;MADSKDRQADWPAFAAKWLTRVVAHGLGVGVVASVLFFANVNRVTLEAIWDSAQHVAFLELAWFEVALHMGLAACLWALLVIGYELVTSREGSARQTLKLERGSVMTETLVVLPIFFILTFGIAQLAINNMAGLLANAAVFQAGRAAWLWSGEAEVGRNGVSGTKVEEMARIQAAAVLTPIAPAEFIQNPGGLSDEAKQMRGVLLGGQMPAFSQDTGATAQTAAPALLAGENMTNFSNQDSAFFRAFDTSGWRQRTVRKFTFAYHSTEITVINGSDEAGVNLRYHHHQAMPYIGKFFGDWRTDVGNRPGHYATIEREFTMPKQISPNPCNPGITGCP
;
A
#
# COMPACT_ATOMS: atom_id res chain seq x y z
N MET A 1 2.96 -65.55 46.61
CA MET A 1 4.27 -65.36 45.98
C MET A 1 4.19 -65.94 44.58
N ALA A 2 3.73 -65.14 43.63
CA ALA A 2 3.61 -65.49 42.22
C ALA A 2 4.08 -64.29 41.40
N ASP A 3 5.03 -64.58 40.51
CA ASP A 3 5.56 -63.82 39.37
C ASP A 3 5.64 -62.30 39.40
N SER A 4 6.85 -61.81 39.62
CA SER A 4 7.30 -60.45 39.25
C SER A 4 8.25 -60.46 38.05
N LYS A 5 8.19 -61.46 37.15
CA LYS A 5 9.22 -61.65 36.11
C LYS A 5 8.92 -61.16 34.70
N ASP A 6 7.70 -60.74 34.35
CA ASP A 6 7.37 -60.38 32.96
C ASP A 6 6.95 -58.91 32.76
N ARG A 7 7.83 -57.98 33.14
CA ARG A 7 7.80 -56.59 32.62
C ARG A 7 9.22 -56.09 32.29
N GLN A 8 9.99 -56.86 31.53
CA GLN A 8 10.97 -56.22 30.66
C GLN A 8 10.16 -55.53 29.57
N ALA A 9 9.83 -54.26 29.78
CA ALA A 9 9.26 -53.43 28.73
C ALA A 9 10.21 -53.51 27.55
N ASP A 10 9.69 -53.91 26.38
CA ASP A 10 10.41 -53.88 25.10
C ASP A 10 10.69 -52.41 24.73
N TRP A 11 11.65 -51.82 25.44
CA TRP A 11 12.22 -50.50 25.19
C TRP A 11 12.55 -50.25 23.71
N PRO A 12 13.11 -51.21 22.93
CA PRO A 12 13.31 -51.00 21.50
C PRO A 12 12.00 -50.83 20.72
N ALA A 13 10.94 -51.58 21.05
CA ALA A 13 9.64 -51.47 20.38
C ALA A 13 8.92 -50.15 20.75
N PHE A 14 9.01 -49.74 22.02
CA PHE A 14 8.51 -48.44 22.48
C PHE A 14 9.24 -47.28 21.79
N ALA A 15 10.57 -47.31 21.75
CA ALA A 15 11.38 -46.30 21.08
C ALA A 15 11.09 -46.22 19.57
N ALA A 16 10.95 -47.36 18.89
CA ALA A 16 10.60 -47.40 17.46
C ALA A 16 9.21 -46.79 17.19
N LYS A 17 8.24 -47.02 18.07
CA LYS A 17 6.89 -46.43 17.95
C LYS A 17 6.89 -44.91 18.14
N TRP A 18 7.70 -44.39 19.06
CA TRP A 18 7.85 -42.94 19.23
C TRP A 18 8.61 -42.31 18.07
N LEU A 19 9.68 -42.94 17.61
CA LEU A 19 10.47 -42.46 16.49
C LEU A 19 9.62 -42.36 15.22
N THR A 20 8.84 -43.39 14.90
CA THR A 20 7.94 -43.37 13.73
C THR A 20 6.90 -42.26 13.82
N ARG A 21 6.35 -41.99 15.01
CA ARG A 21 5.41 -40.87 15.22
C ARG A 21 6.09 -39.51 15.06
N VAL A 22 7.26 -39.31 15.65
CA VAL A 22 8.02 -38.05 15.53
C VAL A 22 8.35 -37.78 14.06
N VAL A 23 8.81 -38.80 13.33
CA VAL A 23 9.08 -38.69 11.89
C VAL A 23 7.81 -38.38 11.11
N ALA A 24 6.71 -39.09 11.35
CA ALA A 24 5.45 -38.87 10.64
C ALA A 24 4.89 -37.45 10.88
N HIS A 25 4.89 -36.97 12.12
CA HIS A 25 4.46 -35.61 12.42
C HIS A 25 5.44 -34.57 11.86
N GLY A 26 6.75 -34.80 11.95
CA GLY A 26 7.76 -33.92 11.35
C GLY A 26 7.59 -33.77 9.84
N LEU A 27 7.33 -34.87 9.13
CA LEU A 27 7.00 -34.85 7.70
C LEU A 27 5.70 -34.10 7.42
N GLY A 28 4.65 -34.32 8.23
CA GLY A 28 3.39 -33.59 8.11
C GLY A 28 3.56 -32.07 8.26
N VAL A 29 4.33 -31.64 9.27
CA VAL A 29 4.69 -30.22 9.45
C VAL A 29 5.48 -29.71 8.24
N GLY A 30 6.45 -30.47 7.73
CA GLY A 30 7.22 -30.09 6.55
C GLY A 30 6.37 -29.92 5.29
N VAL A 31 5.39 -30.80 5.07
CA VAL A 31 4.44 -30.68 3.95
C VAL A 31 3.57 -29.43 4.10
N VAL A 32 2.99 -29.20 5.28
CA VAL A 32 2.17 -28.00 5.54
C VAL A 32 3.00 -26.72 5.38
N ALA A 33 4.21 -26.70 5.93
CA ALA A 33 5.13 -25.57 5.80
C ALA A 33 5.47 -25.29 4.33
N SER A 34 5.71 -26.34 3.54
CA SER A 34 6.00 -26.22 2.10
C SER A 34 4.80 -25.70 1.32
N VAL A 35 3.60 -26.24 1.57
CA VAL A 35 2.38 -25.77 0.91
C VAL A 35 2.11 -24.31 1.24
N LEU A 36 2.20 -23.91 2.52
CA LEU A 36 2.01 -22.51 2.92
C LEU A 36 3.06 -21.59 2.30
N PHE A 37 4.32 -22.05 2.22
CA PHE A 37 5.40 -21.27 1.63
C PHE A 37 5.19 -21.11 0.11
N PHE A 38 5.10 -22.21 -0.64
CA PHE A 38 4.99 -22.16 -2.11
C PHE A 38 3.65 -21.59 -2.60
N ALA A 39 2.57 -21.67 -1.83
CA ALA A 39 1.30 -21.04 -2.20
C ALA A 39 1.35 -19.51 -2.10
N ASN A 40 2.24 -18.96 -1.28
CA ASN A 40 2.30 -17.52 -0.98
C ASN A 40 3.56 -16.83 -1.52
N VAL A 41 4.57 -17.59 -1.95
CA VAL A 41 5.84 -17.07 -2.45
C VAL A 41 5.91 -17.24 -3.96
N ASN A 42 6.22 -16.16 -4.68
CA ASN A 42 6.38 -16.20 -6.13
C ASN A 42 7.83 -16.55 -6.53
N ARG A 43 8.03 -16.83 -7.83
CA ARG A 43 9.33 -17.22 -8.38
C ARG A 43 10.46 -16.21 -8.09
N VAL A 44 10.18 -14.91 -8.19
CA VAL A 44 11.18 -13.86 -7.96
C VAL A 44 11.64 -13.83 -6.51
N THR A 45 10.72 -14.02 -5.56
CA THR A 45 11.06 -14.13 -4.14
C THR A 45 11.86 -15.40 -3.85
N LEU A 46 11.57 -16.52 -4.52
CA LEU A 46 12.38 -17.74 -4.40
C LEU A 46 13.81 -17.53 -4.90
N GLU A 47 13.98 -16.89 -6.05
CA GLU A 47 15.30 -16.56 -6.61
C GLU A 47 16.06 -15.62 -5.65
N ALA A 48 15.39 -14.61 -5.08
CA ALA A 48 15.99 -13.72 -4.10
C ALA A 48 16.39 -14.43 -2.79
N ILE A 49 15.56 -15.34 -2.27
CA ILE A 49 15.88 -16.16 -1.09
C ILE A 49 17.05 -17.08 -1.41
N TRP A 50 17.06 -17.69 -2.61
CA TRP A 50 18.13 -18.57 -3.04
C TRP A 50 19.47 -17.85 -3.15
N ASP A 51 19.48 -16.67 -3.76
CA ASP A 51 20.68 -15.83 -3.86
C ASP A 51 21.12 -15.33 -2.48
N SER A 52 20.16 -14.94 -1.62
CA SER A 52 20.45 -14.47 -0.26
C SER A 52 20.94 -15.59 0.67
N ALA A 53 20.47 -16.82 0.48
CA ALA A 53 20.87 -17.99 1.27
C ALA A 53 22.35 -18.38 1.07
N GLN A 54 23.00 -17.87 0.02
CA GLN A 54 24.44 -18.04 -0.19
C GLN A 54 25.27 -17.17 0.77
N HIS A 55 24.65 -16.21 1.46
CA HIS A 55 25.30 -15.35 2.44
C HIS A 55 24.96 -15.76 3.88
N VAL A 56 25.99 -16.02 4.71
CA VAL A 56 25.82 -16.51 6.09
C VAL A 56 25.00 -15.56 6.97
N ALA A 57 25.13 -14.25 6.75
CA ALA A 57 24.39 -13.23 7.49
C ALA A 57 22.87 -13.29 7.28
N PHE A 58 22.40 -13.86 6.16
CA PHE A 58 20.97 -14.01 5.89
C PHE A 58 20.33 -15.03 6.85
N LEU A 59 21.01 -16.15 7.12
CA LEU A 59 20.49 -17.18 8.03
C LEU A 59 20.43 -16.69 9.47
N GLU A 60 21.37 -15.84 9.89
CA GLU A 60 21.34 -15.21 11.21
C GLU A 60 20.24 -14.16 11.35
N LEU A 61 19.83 -13.52 10.25
CA LEU A 61 18.74 -12.56 10.28
C LEU A 61 17.37 -13.25 10.21
N ALA A 62 17.26 -14.33 9.41
CA ALA A 62 16.00 -14.99 9.08
C ALA A 62 15.60 -16.15 10.01
N TRP A 63 16.45 -16.55 10.97
CA TRP A 63 16.19 -17.75 11.78
C TRP A 63 14.90 -17.63 12.59
N PHE A 64 14.57 -16.44 13.08
CA PHE A 64 13.38 -16.22 13.89
C PHE A 64 12.11 -16.37 13.05
N GLU A 65 12.12 -15.83 11.83
CA GLU A 65 11.04 -15.92 10.86
C GLU A 65 10.84 -17.37 10.40
N VAL A 66 11.94 -18.10 10.14
CA VAL A 66 11.89 -19.54 9.80
C VAL A 66 11.33 -20.34 10.98
N ALA A 67 11.78 -20.08 12.21
CA ALA A 67 11.28 -20.76 13.40
C ALA A 67 9.78 -20.48 13.62
N LEU A 68 9.34 -19.23 13.41
CA LEU A 68 7.95 -18.82 13.52
C LEU A 68 7.09 -19.49 12.44
N HIS A 69 7.56 -19.53 11.19
CA HIS A 69 6.87 -20.24 10.09
C HIS A 69 6.71 -21.73 10.39
N MET A 70 7.78 -22.38 10.85
CA MET A 70 7.75 -23.79 11.25
C MET A 70 6.82 -24.02 12.45
N GLY A 71 6.78 -23.09 13.42
CA GLY A 71 5.86 -23.13 14.54
C GLY A 71 4.39 -23.01 14.13
N LEU A 72 4.06 -22.08 13.23
CA LEU A 72 2.71 -21.92 12.70
C LEU A 72 2.28 -23.13 11.87
N ALA A 73 3.17 -23.67 11.04
CA ALA A 73 2.91 -24.90 10.29
C ALA A 73 2.67 -26.10 11.22
N ALA A 74 3.41 -26.18 12.33
CA ALA A 74 3.21 -27.21 13.34
C ALA A 74 1.84 -27.08 14.03
N CYS A 75 1.42 -25.86 14.38
CA CYS A 75 0.10 -25.60 14.94
C CYS A 75 -1.02 -25.98 13.95
N LEU A 76 -0.89 -25.61 12.67
CA LEU A 76 -1.88 -25.95 11.65
C LEU A 76 -1.96 -27.47 11.43
N TRP A 77 -0.82 -28.15 11.36
CA TRP A 77 -0.78 -29.61 11.29
C TRP A 77 -1.43 -30.27 12.51
N ALA A 78 -1.17 -29.75 13.73
CA ALA A 78 -1.82 -30.23 14.93
C ALA A 78 -3.35 -30.08 14.87
N LEU A 79 -3.85 -28.95 14.36
CA LEU A 79 -5.29 -28.76 14.13
C LEU A 79 -5.87 -29.76 13.12
N LEU A 80 -5.14 -30.08 12.05
CA LEU A 80 -5.56 -31.09 11.08
C LEU A 80 -5.62 -32.49 11.70
N VAL A 81 -4.64 -32.86 12.52
CA VAL A 81 -4.62 -34.14 13.24
C VAL A 81 -5.77 -34.21 14.24
N ILE A 82 -5.99 -33.15 15.04
CA ILE A 82 -7.12 -33.07 15.97
C ILE A 82 -8.45 -33.17 15.21
N GLY A 83 -8.59 -32.46 14.10
CA GLY A 83 -9.77 -32.51 13.24
C GLY A 83 -10.03 -33.92 12.68
N TYR A 84 -8.97 -34.57 12.20
CA TYR A 84 -9.04 -35.96 11.74
C TYR A 84 -9.49 -36.90 12.87
N GLU A 85 -8.84 -36.82 14.04
CA GLU A 85 -9.23 -37.66 15.19
C GLU A 85 -10.67 -37.39 15.65
N LEU A 86 -11.14 -36.14 15.63
CA LEU A 86 -12.53 -35.81 15.94
C LEU A 86 -13.53 -36.39 14.91
N VAL A 87 -13.15 -36.46 13.63
CA VAL A 87 -13.98 -37.06 12.58
C VAL A 87 -13.97 -38.58 12.68
N THR A 88 -12.82 -39.20 12.90
CA THR A 88 -12.69 -40.67 12.97
C THR A 88 -13.17 -41.25 14.30
N SER A 89 -13.04 -40.51 15.41
CA SER A 89 -13.58 -40.92 16.71
C SER A 89 -15.11 -40.91 16.76
N ARG A 90 -15.78 -40.22 15.84
CA ARG A 90 -17.24 -40.25 15.70
C ARG A 90 -17.78 -41.57 15.14
N GLU A 91 -16.93 -42.41 14.54
CA GLU A 91 -17.36 -43.70 13.99
C GLU A 91 -17.55 -44.78 15.07
N GLY A 92 -17.04 -44.56 16.29
CA GLY A 92 -17.20 -45.46 17.43
C GLY A 92 -17.97 -44.83 18.57
N SER A 93 -19.28 -45.12 18.67
CA SER A 93 -20.16 -44.79 19.80
C SER A 93 -20.60 -43.32 19.90
N ALA A 94 -21.84 -43.03 19.47
CA ALA A 94 -22.94 -42.62 20.37
C ALA A 94 -24.03 -41.88 19.58
N ARG A 95 -25.26 -42.41 19.64
CA ARG A 95 -26.47 -41.58 19.67
C ARG A 95 -26.42 -40.74 20.96
N GLN A 96 -25.66 -39.67 20.96
CA GLN A 96 -25.87 -38.56 21.88
C GLN A 96 -26.45 -37.43 21.04
N THR A 97 -27.76 -37.21 21.22
CA THR A 97 -28.40 -35.95 20.82
C THR A 97 -27.58 -34.81 21.42
N LEU A 98 -26.85 -34.09 20.57
CA LEU A 98 -26.23 -32.83 20.92
C LEU A 98 -27.35 -31.92 21.43
N LYS A 99 -27.46 -31.78 22.75
CA LYS A 99 -28.18 -30.67 23.36
C LYS A 99 -27.42 -29.41 22.94
N LEU A 100 -27.91 -28.75 21.89
CA LEU A 100 -27.47 -27.44 21.45
C LEU A 100 -27.86 -26.41 22.51
N GLU A 101 -27.15 -26.39 23.64
CA GLU A 101 -27.28 -25.32 24.61
C GLU A 101 -25.87 -24.75 24.84
N ARG A 102 -25.66 -23.50 24.37
CA ARG A 102 -24.50 -22.60 24.59
C ARG A 102 -23.41 -22.48 23.52
N GLY A 103 -23.62 -22.93 22.29
CA GLY A 103 -22.75 -22.62 21.13
C GLY A 103 -23.28 -21.52 20.18
N SER A 104 -24.55 -21.10 20.34
CA SER A 104 -25.24 -20.21 19.39
C SER A 104 -24.59 -18.84 19.27
N VAL A 105 -24.12 -18.27 20.40
CA VAL A 105 -23.59 -16.90 20.45
C VAL A 105 -22.35 -16.71 19.55
N MET A 106 -21.46 -17.71 19.48
CA MET A 106 -20.28 -17.61 18.62
C MET A 106 -20.65 -17.67 17.13
N THR A 107 -21.62 -18.51 16.77
CA THR A 107 -22.10 -18.66 15.39
C THR A 107 -22.92 -17.45 14.96
N GLU A 108 -23.78 -16.94 15.83
CA GLU A 108 -24.53 -15.68 15.65
C GLU A 108 -23.57 -14.49 15.48
N THR A 109 -22.51 -14.42 16.28
CA THR A 109 -21.48 -13.38 16.14
C THR A 109 -20.77 -13.48 14.77
N LEU A 110 -20.44 -14.69 14.31
CA LEU A 110 -19.82 -14.90 13.00
C LEU A 110 -20.73 -14.47 11.84
N VAL A 111 -22.06 -14.59 11.98
CA VAL A 111 -23.02 -14.12 10.97
C VAL A 111 -23.14 -12.59 10.99
N VAL A 112 -23.03 -11.95 12.16
CA VAL A 112 -23.11 -10.49 12.30
C VAL A 112 -21.81 -9.80 11.84
N LEU A 113 -20.65 -10.43 12.00
CA LEU A 113 -19.34 -9.84 11.70
C LEU A 113 -19.20 -9.31 10.25
N PRO A 114 -19.61 -10.02 9.18
CA PRO A 114 -19.54 -9.49 7.82
C PRO A 114 -20.35 -8.20 7.63
N ILE A 115 -21.57 -8.14 8.19
CA ILE A 115 -22.43 -6.96 8.11
C ILE A 115 -21.77 -5.80 8.87
N PHE A 116 -21.25 -6.08 10.07
CA PHE A 116 -20.52 -5.11 10.87
C PHE A 116 -19.30 -4.57 10.11
N PHE A 117 -18.46 -5.44 9.53
CA PHE A 117 -17.28 -5.02 8.76
C PHE A 117 -17.65 -4.19 7.53
N ILE A 118 -18.66 -4.59 6.76
CA ILE A 118 -19.12 -3.82 5.60
C ILE A 118 -19.58 -2.42 6.04
N LEU A 119 -20.34 -2.32 7.14
CA LEU A 119 -20.85 -1.05 7.64
C LEU A 119 -19.73 -0.16 8.19
N THR A 120 -18.82 -0.71 9.02
CA THR A 120 -17.69 0.05 9.58
C THR A 120 -16.72 0.50 8.50
N PHE A 121 -16.32 -0.39 7.58
CA PHE A 121 -15.43 -0.03 6.47
C PHE A 121 -16.11 0.91 5.48
N GLY A 122 -17.42 0.78 5.26
CA GLY A 122 -18.18 1.69 4.40
C GLY A 122 -18.25 3.11 4.98
N ILE A 123 -18.51 3.24 6.27
CA ILE A 123 -18.50 4.56 6.95
C ILE A 123 -17.08 5.15 6.92
N ALA A 124 -16.05 4.35 7.18
CA ALA A 124 -14.66 4.80 7.14
C ALA A 124 -14.25 5.27 5.73
N GLN A 125 -14.61 4.51 4.69
CA GLN A 125 -14.34 4.89 3.30
C GLN A 125 -15.11 6.15 2.89
N LEU A 126 -16.36 6.29 3.33
CA LEU A 126 -17.15 7.50 3.08
C LEU A 126 -16.50 8.74 3.70
N ALA A 127 -15.97 8.62 4.94
CA ALA A 127 -15.22 9.71 5.57
C ALA A 127 -13.96 10.08 4.76
N ILE A 128 -13.22 9.09 4.28
CA ILE A 128 -12.04 9.30 3.43
C ILE A 128 -12.42 9.97 2.10
N ASN A 129 -13.51 9.53 1.46
CA ASN A 129 -14.03 10.14 0.23
C ASN A 129 -14.46 11.59 0.43
N ASN A 130 -15.07 11.92 1.58
CA ASN A 130 -15.43 13.29 1.93
C ASN A 130 -14.19 14.16 2.14
N MET A 131 -13.16 13.66 2.84
CA MET A 131 -11.87 14.37 2.96
C MET A 131 -11.23 14.58 1.58
N ALA A 132 -11.32 13.58 0.70
CA ALA A 132 -10.82 13.70 -0.66
C ALA A 132 -11.56 14.78 -1.46
N GLY A 133 -12.89 14.85 -1.34
CA GLY A 133 -13.70 15.90 -1.96
C GLY A 133 -13.34 17.31 -1.48
N LEU A 134 -13.08 17.48 -0.17
CA LEU A 134 -12.67 18.76 0.40
C LEU A 134 -11.26 19.18 -0.06
N LEU A 135 -10.30 18.26 -0.02
CA LEU A 135 -8.94 18.54 -0.50
C LEU A 135 -8.90 18.75 -2.01
N ALA A 136 -9.76 18.11 -2.81
CA ALA A 136 -9.87 18.38 -4.23
C ALA A 136 -10.31 19.83 -4.53
N ASN A 137 -11.21 20.40 -3.71
CA ASN A 137 -11.58 21.82 -3.82
C ASN A 137 -10.38 22.74 -3.52
N ALA A 138 -9.59 22.42 -2.49
CA ALA A 138 -8.38 23.18 -2.19
C ALA A 138 -7.31 22.98 -3.29
N ALA A 139 -7.18 21.77 -3.83
CA ALA A 139 -6.21 21.42 -4.85
C ALA A 139 -6.50 22.16 -6.16
N VAL A 140 -7.75 22.20 -6.62
CA VAL A 140 -8.12 22.94 -7.84
C VAL A 140 -7.86 24.44 -7.68
N PHE A 141 -8.07 25.00 -6.49
CA PHE A 141 -7.77 26.40 -6.20
C PHE A 141 -6.26 26.68 -6.26
N GLN A 142 -5.42 25.85 -5.64
CA GLN A 142 -3.96 26.03 -5.67
C GLN A 142 -3.39 25.80 -7.08
N ALA A 143 -3.87 24.77 -7.78
CA ALA A 143 -3.50 24.50 -9.16
C ALA A 143 -3.93 25.63 -10.09
N GLY A 144 -5.15 26.16 -9.93
CA GLY A 144 -5.64 27.30 -10.67
C GLY A 144 -4.77 28.54 -10.44
N ARG A 145 -4.37 28.82 -9.18
CA ARG A 145 -3.48 29.95 -8.87
C ARG A 145 -2.10 29.80 -9.50
N ALA A 146 -1.56 28.58 -9.51
CA ALA A 146 -0.32 28.30 -10.21
C ALA A 146 -0.48 28.49 -11.73
N ALA A 147 -1.54 27.95 -12.32
CA ALA A 147 -1.82 28.13 -13.74
C ALA A 147 -1.99 29.61 -14.10
N TRP A 148 -2.74 30.36 -13.31
CA TRP A 148 -2.94 31.80 -13.47
C TRP A 148 -1.62 32.57 -13.41
N LEU A 149 -0.77 32.29 -12.42
CA LEU A 149 0.54 32.94 -12.29
C LEU A 149 1.47 32.65 -13.48
N TRP A 150 1.55 31.38 -13.91
CA TRP A 150 2.50 30.96 -14.95
C TRP A 150 1.96 31.15 -16.36
N SER A 151 0.64 31.28 -16.55
CA SER A 151 0.02 31.50 -17.86
C SER A 151 0.52 32.77 -18.54
N GLY A 152 0.61 33.87 -17.79
CA GLY A 152 1.15 35.13 -18.32
C GLY A 152 2.62 35.00 -18.74
N GLU A 153 3.43 34.31 -17.95
CA GLU A 153 4.85 34.06 -18.27
C GLU A 153 5.01 33.19 -19.53
N ALA A 154 4.11 32.22 -19.73
CA ALA A 154 4.09 31.37 -20.92
C ALA A 154 3.74 32.14 -22.20
N GLU A 155 2.86 33.14 -22.12
CA GLU A 155 2.44 33.94 -23.27
C GLU A 155 3.58 34.80 -23.82
N VAL A 156 4.42 35.33 -22.94
CA VAL A 156 5.62 36.10 -23.32
C VAL A 156 6.86 35.23 -23.48
N GLY A 157 6.78 33.93 -23.17
CA GLY A 157 7.89 32.99 -23.23
C GLY A 157 9.04 33.31 -22.26
N ARG A 158 8.76 33.98 -21.13
CA ARG A 158 9.80 34.41 -20.18
C ARG A 158 10.50 33.19 -19.58
N ASN A 159 11.83 33.23 -19.55
CA ASN A 159 12.67 32.16 -18.98
C ASN A 159 12.36 30.75 -19.53
N GLY A 160 11.83 30.66 -20.76
CA GLY A 160 11.49 29.38 -21.38
C GLY A 160 10.24 28.70 -20.81
N VAL A 161 9.37 29.43 -20.11
CA VAL A 161 8.07 28.90 -19.64
C VAL A 161 7.17 28.65 -20.86
N SER A 162 6.67 27.43 -20.98
CA SER A 162 5.72 26.99 -22.00
C SER A 162 4.36 26.63 -21.37
N GLY A 163 3.30 26.50 -22.19
CA GLY A 163 2.00 26.02 -21.70
C GLY A 163 2.07 24.66 -20.99
N THR A 164 2.93 23.75 -21.47
CA THR A 164 3.18 22.45 -20.80
C THR A 164 3.82 22.62 -19.43
N LYS A 165 4.66 23.64 -19.24
CA LYS A 165 5.23 23.99 -17.94
C LYS A 165 4.16 24.50 -16.98
N VAL A 166 3.22 25.30 -17.46
CA VAL A 166 2.08 25.80 -16.67
C VAL A 166 1.24 24.64 -16.15
N GLU A 167 0.90 23.69 -17.03
CA GLU A 167 0.15 22.49 -16.68
C GLU A 167 0.90 21.65 -15.64
N GLU A 168 2.20 21.43 -15.83
CA GLU A 168 3.03 20.68 -14.91
C GLU A 168 3.11 21.34 -13.52
N MET A 169 3.31 22.67 -13.47
CA MET A 169 3.33 23.41 -12.20
C MET A 169 1.98 23.35 -11.49
N ALA A 170 0.88 23.46 -12.24
CA ALA A 170 -0.48 23.33 -11.70
C ALA A 170 -0.72 21.91 -11.14
N ARG A 171 -0.29 20.87 -11.87
CA ARG A 171 -0.38 19.46 -11.45
C ARG A 171 0.41 19.22 -10.16
N ILE A 172 1.62 19.74 -10.07
CA ILE A 172 2.47 19.60 -8.87
C ILE A 172 1.79 20.24 -7.64
N GLN A 173 1.19 21.42 -7.77
CA GLN A 173 0.48 22.06 -6.67
C GLN A 173 -0.77 21.29 -6.25
N ALA A 174 -1.57 20.80 -7.20
CA ALA A 174 -2.70 19.93 -6.90
C ALA A 174 -2.24 18.66 -6.15
N ALA A 175 -1.21 17.98 -6.66
CA ALA A 175 -0.67 16.76 -6.07
C ALA A 175 -0.14 16.99 -4.64
N ALA A 176 0.51 18.12 -4.39
CA ALA A 176 0.99 18.47 -3.04
C ALA A 176 -0.18 18.60 -2.04
N VAL A 177 -1.29 19.21 -2.44
CA VAL A 177 -2.50 19.33 -1.61
C VAL A 177 -3.17 17.98 -1.39
N LEU A 178 -3.17 17.11 -2.40
CA LEU A 178 -3.81 15.78 -2.37
C LEU A 178 -2.92 14.70 -1.72
N THR A 179 -1.68 15.02 -1.38
CA THR A 179 -0.72 14.09 -0.77
C THR A 179 -1.26 13.43 0.52
N PRO A 180 -1.95 14.11 1.45
CA PRO A 180 -2.40 13.48 2.71
C PRO A 180 -3.38 12.31 2.52
N ILE A 181 -4.21 12.36 1.48
CA ILE A 181 -5.25 11.36 1.17
C ILE A 181 -4.77 10.30 0.17
N ALA A 182 -3.58 10.47 -0.40
CA ALA A 182 -2.99 9.46 -1.27
C ALA A 182 -2.57 8.23 -0.45
N PRO A 183 -2.66 7.01 -1.02
CA PRO A 183 -2.13 5.81 -0.38
C PRO A 183 -0.60 5.85 -0.25
N ALA A 184 -0.09 5.35 0.88
CA ALA A 184 1.34 5.31 1.18
C ALA A 184 2.11 4.18 0.48
N GLU A 185 1.45 3.06 0.18
CA GLU A 185 2.08 1.86 -0.38
C GLU A 185 1.79 1.79 -1.88
N PHE A 186 2.73 2.25 -2.70
CA PHE A 186 2.57 2.42 -4.15
C PHE A 186 3.78 1.90 -4.91
N ILE A 187 3.59 1.20 -6.04
CA ILE A 187 4.69 0.71 -6.89
C ILE A 187 5.59 1.87 -7.32
N GLN A 188 6.91 1.69 -7.21
CA GLN A 188 7.88 2.77 -7.44
C GLN A 188 7.78 3.34 -8.86
N ASN A 189 7.37 4.61 -8.94
CA ASN A 189 7.62 5.54 -10.05
C ASN A 189 7.42 4.97 -11.48
N PRO A 190 6.20 4.53 -11.83
CA PRO A 190 5.92 3.84 -13.09
C PRO A 190 6.09 4.70 -14.35
N GLY A 191 5.95 6.03 -14.23
CA GLY A 191 5.95 6.96 -15.37
C GLY A 191 7.08 7.98 -15.39
N GLY A 192 7.98 7.93 -14.40
CA GLY A 192 8.91 9.04 -14.15
C GLY A 192 8.21 10.27 -13.56
N LEU A 193 8.99 11.11 -12.88
CA LEU A 193 8.56 12.43 -12.41
C LEU A 193 9.31 13.49 -13.21
N SER A 194 8.66 14.62 -13.48
CA SER A 194 9.35 15.82 -13.93
C SER A 194 10.39 16.27 -12.90
N ASP A 195 11.38 17.07 -13.33
CA ASP A 195 12.39 17.58 -12.42
C ASP A 195 11.79 18.51 -11.37
N GLU A 196 10.75 19.27 -11.72
CA GLU A 196 10.01 20.12 -10.79
C GLU A 196 9.23 19.29 -9.77
N ALA A 197 8.61 18.18 -10.19
CA ALA A 197 7.93 17.29 -9.27
C ALA A 197 8.92 16.61 -8.32
N LYS A 198 10.13 16.25 -8.79
CA LYS A 198 11.21 15.76 -7.92
C LYS A 198 11.65 16.81 -6.91
N GLN A 199 11.76 18.08 -7.31
CA GLN A 199 12.08 19.19 -6.42
C GLN A 199 11.00 19.39 -5.37
N MET A 200 9.72 19.44 -5.75
CA MET A 200 8.60 19.58 -4.81
C MET A 200 8.57 18.43 -3.79
N ARG A 201 8.80 17.20 -4.26
CA ARG A 201 8.94 16.04 -3.36
C ARG A 201 10.09 16.21 -2.37
N GLY A 202 11.22 16.75 -2.83
CA GLY A 202 12.35 17.14 -1.98
C GLY A 202 11.94 18.18 -0.94
N VAL A 203 11.22 19.23 -1.32
CA VAL A 203 10.72 20.26 -0.39
C VAL A 203 9.81 19.67 0.68
N LEU A 204 8.85 18.82 0.29
CA LEU A 204 7.94 18.16 1.23
C LEU A 204 8.67 17.26 2.22
N LEU A 205 9.69 16.52 1.75
CA LEU A 205 10.53 15.69 2.61
C LEU A 205 11.45 16.55 3.49
N GLY A 206 12.01 17.63 2.95
CA GLY A 206 12.92 18.55 3.66
C GLY A 206 12.26 19.20 4.86
N GLY A 207 10.96 19.50 4.78
CA GLY A 207 10.17 19.98 5.93
C GLY A 207 10.04 18.97 7.08
N GLN A 208 10.48 17.72 6.90
CA GLN A 208 10.42 16.64 7.89
C GLN A 208 11.80 16.18 8.34
N MET A 209 12.86 16.70 7.72
CA MET A 209 14.22 16.42 8.14
C MET A 209 14.59 17.39 9.27
N PRO A 210 15.34 16.95 10.29
CA PRO A 210 15.98 17.87 11.21
C PRO A 210 16.78 18.89 10.40
N ALA A 211 16.71 20.17 10.75
CA ALA A 211 17.41 21.22 10.02
C ALA A 211 18.93 21.04 10.20
N PHE A 212 19.57 20.37 9.25
CA PHE A 212 21.02 20.14 9.28
C PHE A 212 21.80 21.24 8.54
N SER A 213 21.17 22.02 7.64
CA SER A 213 21.82 23.07 6.86
C SER A 213 20.83 24.13 6.34
N GLN A 214 21.33 25.16 5.63
CA GLN A 214 20.51 26.15 4.92
C GLN A 214 19.80 25.58 3.67
N ASP A 215 20.19 24.39 3.19
CA ASP A 215 19.63 23.75 1.99
C ASP A 215 19.16 22.31 2.27
N THR A 216 18.20 22.20 3.18
CA THR A 216 17.51 20.94 3.48
C THR A 216 16.69 20.45 2.30
N GLY A 217 16.26 21.34 1.39
CA GLY A 217 15.49 20.99 0.19
C GLY A 217 16.29 20.18 -0.82
N ALA A 218 17.49 20.62 -1.19
CA ALA A 218 18.35 19.87 -2.11
C ALA A 218 18.82 18.54 -1.49
N THR A 219 19.15 18.55 -0.20
CA THR A 219 19.52 17.33 0.54
C THR A 219 18.37 16.31 0.56
N ALA A 220 17.14 16.78 0.77
CA ALA A 220 15.97 15.92 0.74
C ALA A 220 15.66 15.42 -0.68
N GLN A 221 15.86 16.25 -1.71
CA GLN A 221 15.67 15.84 -3.10
C GLN A 221 16.61 14.67 -3.48
N THR A 222 17.86 14.69 -3.03
CA THR A 222 18.82 13.60 -3.28
C THR A 222 18.51 12.34 -2.46
N ALA A 223 17.95 12.49 -1.26
CA ALA A 223 17.54 11.37 -0.40
C ALA A 223 16.20 10.73 -0.82
N ALA A 224 15.30 11.48 -1.44
CA ALA A 224 13.94 11.03 -1.78
C ALA A 224 13.89 9.74 -2.64
N PRO A 225 14.74 9.53 -3.66
CA PRO A 225 14.78 8.29 -4.42
C PRO A 225 15.09 7.05 -3.55
N ALA A 226 15.98 7.17 -2.57
CA ALA A 226 16.28 6.06 -1.65
C ALA A 226 15.07 5.70 -0.76
N LEU A 227 14.22 6.68 -0.44
CA LEU A 227 13.00 6.46 0.34
C LEU A 227 11.82 5.93 -0.50
N LEU A 228 11.89 6.06 -1.83
CA LEU A 228 11.03 5.29 -2.74
C LEU A 228 11.43 3.82 -2.73
N ALA A 229 12.74 3.55 -2.75
CA ALA A 229 13.38 2.24 -2.71
C ALA A 229 13.24 1.53 -1.35
N GLY A 230 12.01 1.34 -0.87
CA GLY A 230 11.72 0.56 0.33
C GLY A 230 11.29 -0.88 0.03
N GLU A 231 11.25 -1.68 1.10
CA GLU A 231 10.98 -3.12 1.11
C GLU A 231 9.80 -3.53 0.21
N ASN A 232 10.04 -4.51 -0.68
CA ASN A 232 9.01 -5.30 -1.38
C ASN A 232 8.04 -4.56 -2.32
N MET A 233 8.44 -3.51 -3.05
CA MET A 233 7.50 -2.77 -3.93
C MET A 233 7.49 -3.19 -5.42
N THR A 234 8.18 -4.27 -5.78
CA THR A 234 8.27 -4.79 -7.16
C THR A 234 7.28 -5.90 -7.48
N ASN A 235 6.47 -6.36 -6.51
CA ASN A 235 5.62 -7.55 -6.69
C ASN A 235 4.29 -7.42 -5.94
N PHE A 236 3.32 -6.70 -6.52
CA PHE A 236 2.00 -6.47 -5.91
C PHE A 236 0.82 -6.99 -6.72
N SER A 237 0.98 -8.06 -7.50
CA SER A 237 -0.16 -8.53 -8.32
C SER A 237 -1.34 -9.09 -7.50
N ASN A 238 -1.14 -9.55 -6.25
CA ASN A 238 -2.20 -10.22 -5.47
C ASN A 238 -2.41 -9.72 -4.03
N GLN A 239 -1.62 -8.75 -3.53
CA GLN A 239 -1.67 -8.27 -2.13
C GLN A 239 -2.24 -6.85 -1.96
N ASP A 240 -2.68 -6.20 -3.03
CA ASP A 240 -3.14 -4.80 -3.02
C ASP A 240 -4.46 -4.55 -2.26
N SER A 241 -5.14 -5.62 -1.83
CA SER A 241 -6.40 -5.59 -1.07
C SER A 241 -6.27 -5.90 0.43
N ALA A 242 -5.05 -6.10 0.94
CA ALA A 242 -4.85 -6.44 2.34
C ALA A 242 -5.18 -5.25 3.28
N PHE A 243 -5.99 -5.50 4.32
CA PHE A 243 -6.47 -4.48 5.26
C PHE A 243 -5.35 -3.64 5.89
N PHE A 244 -4.23 -4.25 6.26
CA PHE A 244 -3.12 -3.53 6.90
C PHE A 244 -2.51 -2.46 5.98
N ARG A 245 -2.64 -2.59 4.66
CA ARG A 245 -2.16 -1.61 3.67
C ARG A 245 -3.10 -0.44 3.45
N ALA A 246 -4.35 -0.56 3.90
CA ALA A 246 -5.22 0.60 4.05
C ALA A 246 -4.67 1.56 5.12
N PHE A 247 -3.80 1.06 6.01
CA PHE A 247 -3.09 1.84 7.00
C PHE A 247 -1.65 2.09 6.57
N ASP A 248 -1.21 3.29 6.89
CA ASP A 248 0.13 3.80 6.66
C ASP A 248 1.15 3.05 7.56
N THR A 249 1.75 1.96 7.09
CA THR A 249 2.72 1.16 7.88
C THR A 249 4.16 1.68 7.80
N SER A 250 4.50 2.44 6.76
CA SER A 250 5.85 2.96 6.54
C SER A 250 6.18 4.19 7.40
N GLY A 251 7.49 4.46 7.57
CA GLY A 251 7.95 5.63 8.31
C GLY A 251 7.46 6.94 7.67
N TRP A 252 7.20 7.98 8.48
CA TRP A 252 6.61 9.25 8.00
C TRP A 252 7.32 9.83 6.77
N ARG A 253 8.66 9.83 6.76
CA ARG A 253 9.49 10.31 5.64
C ARG A 253 9.26 9.52 4.34
N GLN A 254 9.18 8.19 4.43
CA GLN A 254 8.90 7.33 3.27
C GLN A 254 7.49 7.59 2.74
N ARG A 255 6.52 7.72 3.65
CA ARG A 255 5.12 8.01 3.30
C ARG A 255 4.99 9.30 2.51
N THR A 256 5.63 10.38 2.95
CA THR A 256 5.59 11.68 2.26
C THR A 256 6.01 11.56 0.80
N VAL A 257 7.16 10.91 0.57
CA VAL A 257 7.72 10.72 -0.78
C VAL A 257 6.79 9.86 -1.64
N ARG A 258 6.27 8.75 -1.09
CA ARG A 258 5.41 7.81 -1.81
C ARG A 258 4.02 8.38 -2.11
N LYS A 259 3.39 8.99 -1.11
CA LYS A 259 2.08 9.63 -1.23
C LYS A 259 2.08 10.78 -2.22
N PHE A 260 3.11 11.64 -2.19
CA PHE A 260 3.24 12.70 -3.19
C PHE A 260 3.41 12.13 -4.60
N THR A 261 4.28 11.13 -4.75
CA THR A 261 4.51 10.48 -6.04
C THR A 261 3.22 9.85 -6.58
N PHE A 262 2.44 9.18 -5.72
CA PHE A 262 1.13 8.66 -6.11
C PHE A 262 0.17 9.77 -6.49
N ALA A 263 0.01 10.78 -5.63
CA ALA A 263 -0.90 11.91 -5.85
C ALA A 263 -0.60 12.60 -7.18
N TYR A 264 0.68 12.73 -7.54
CA TYR A 264 1.11 13.25 -8.84
C TYR A 264 0.60 12.37 -9.99
N HIS A 265 0.86 11.06 -9.95
CA HIS A 265 0.40 10.14 -10.99
C HIS A 265 -1.12 10.00 -11.07
N SER A 266 -1.83 10.16 -9.96
CA SER A 266 -3.29 10.06 -9.90
C SER A 266 -4.01 11.39 -10.14
N THR A 267 -3.28 12.47 -10.41
CA THR A 267 -3.83 13.79 -10.75
C THR A 267 -3.58 14.10 -12.21
N GLU A 268 -4.63 14.50 -12.91
CA GLU A 268 -4.62 15.06 -14.26
C GLU A 268 -5.08 16.51 -14.17
N ILE A 269 -4.39 17.40 -14.88
CA ILE A 269 -4.76 18.81 -14.98
C ILE A 269 -4.91 19.15 -16.45
N THR A 270 -5.97 19.90 -16.79
CA THR A 270 -6.07 20.58 -18.07
C THR A 270 -6.13 22.08 -17.79
N VAL A 271 -5.20 22.84 -18.36
CA VAL A 271 -5.19 24.30 -18.21
C VAL A 271 -6.27 24.90 -19.10
N ILE A 272 -7.12 25.74 -18.51
CA ILE A 272 -8.11 26.54 -19.23
C ILE A 272 -7.46 27.91 -19.46
N ASN A 273 -7.24 28.30 -20.72
CA ASN A 273 -6.74 29.62 -21.08
C ASN A 273 -7.65 30.22 -22.17
N GLY A 274 -8.68 30.94 -21.74
CA GLY A 274 -9.61 31.66 -22.60
C GLY A 274 -9.15 33.09 -22.91
N SER A 275 -10.01 33.88 -23.56
CA SER A 275 -9.75 35.30 -23.83
C SER A 275 -9.64 36.10 -22.54
N ASP A 276 -10.56 35.85 -21.59
CA ASP A 276 -10.72 36.68 -20.39
C ASP A 276 -10.53 35.89 -19.08
N GLU A 277 -10.40 34.56 -19.17
CA GLU A 277 -10.28 33.67 -18.01
C GLU A 277 -9.09 32.72 -18.14
N ALA A 278 -8.43 32.48 -17.02
CA ALA A 278 -7.40 31.46 -16.87
C ALA A 278 -7.73 30.58 -15.65
N GLY A 279 -7.53 29.28 -15.78
CA GLY A 279 -7.94 28.33 -14.76
C GLY A 279 -7.44 26.91 -15.02
N VAL A 280 -8.02 25.97 -14.28
CA VAL A 280 -7.73 24.54 -14.44
C VAL A 280 -8.98 23.71 -14.27
N ASN A 281 -9.04 22.64 -15.06
CA ASN A 281 -9.86 21.49 -14.77
C ASN A 281 -8.96 20.41 -14.14
N LEU A 282 -9.30 20.02 -12.91
CA LEU A 282 -8.62 19.00 -12.13
C LEU A 282 -9.42 17.73 -12.14
N ARG A 283 -8.77 16.63 -12.48
CA ARG A 283 -9.29 15.27 -12.32
C ARG A 283 -8.36 14.48 -11.42
N TYR A 284 -8.89 14.00 -10.30
CA TYR A 284 -8.14 13.19 -9.34
C TYR A 284 -8.76 11.80 -9.21
N HIS A 285 -7.94 10.78 -9.40
CA HIS A 285 -8.32 9.38 -9.21
C HIS A 285 -8.01 8.95 -7.77
N HIS A 286 -9.03 9.01 -6.91
CA HIS A 286 -8.92 8.68 -5.50
C HIS A 286 -9.09 7.17 -5.25
N HIS A 287 -8.00 6.53 -4.82
CA HIS A 287 -7.96 5.10 -4.52
C HIS A 287 -8.85 4.74 -3.31
N GLN A 288 -9.72 3.76 -3.49
CA GLN A 288 -10.58 3.20 -2.44
C GLN A 288 -9.78 2.18 -1.63
N ALA A 289 -9.33 2.58 -0.45
CA ALA A 289 -8.39 1.81 0.36
C ALA A 289 -9.06 0.70 1.20
N MET A 290 -10.33 0.87 1.57
CA MET A 290 -11.00 -0.07 2.47
C MET A 290 -11.35 -1.41 1.77
N PRO A 291 -10.96 -2.57 2.35
CA PRO A 291 -11.26 -3.88 1.79
C PRO A 291 -12.77 -4.13 1.68
N TYR A 292 -13.17 -4.92 0.68
CA TYR A 292 -14.56 -5.28 0.38
C TYR A 292 -15.48 -4.14 -0.03
N ILE A 293 -15.10 -2.87 0.18
CA ILE A 293 -15.97 -1.72 -0.12
C ILE A 293 -15.57 -0.96 -1.38
N GLY A 294 -14.38 -1.21 -1.92
CA GLY A 294 -13.86 -0.52 -3.10
C GLY A 294 -14.83 -0.52 -4.28
N LYS A 295 -15.50 -1.66 -4.55
CA LYS A 295 -16.49 -1.80 -5.63
C LYS A 295 -17.74 -0.93 -5.46
N PHE A 296 -18.10 -0.54 -4.23
CA PHE A 296 -19.28 0.31 -4.00
C PHE A 296 -19.00 1.79 -4.26
N PHE A 297 -17.76 2.22 -4.10
CA PHE A 297 -17.38 3.64 -4.16
C PHE A 297 -16.49 4.00 -5.35
N GLY A 298 -15.99 3.02 -6.12
CA GLY A 298 -15.09 3.29 -7.23
C GLY A 298 -15.07 2.20 -8.29
N ASP A 299 -14.65 2.61 -9.48
CA ASP A 299 -14.51 1.74 -10.64
C ASP A 299 -13.14 1.06 -10.63
N TRP A 300 -13.09 -0.19 -11.09
CA TRP A 300 -11.82 -0.90 -11.25
C TRP A 300 -10.98 -0.23 -12.34
N ARG A 301 -9.74 0.13 -12.01
CA ARG A 301 -8.77 0.74 -12.91
C ARG A 301 -7.40 0.08 -12.76
N THR A 302 -6.59 0.18 -13.80
CA THR A 302 -5.23 -0.40 -13.85
C THR A 302 -4.19 0.59 -14.35
N ASP A 303 -4.65 1.75 -14.81
CA ASP A 303 -3.90 2.83 -15.45
C ASP A 303 -3.48 3.94 -14.47
N VAL A 304 -3.96 3.91 -13.22
CA VAL A 304 -3.64 4.96 -12.23
C VAL A 304 -2.34 4.64 -11.50
N GLY A 305 -1.24 5.14 -12.04
CA GLY A 305 0.09 4.93 -11.48
C GLY A 305 0.50 3.44 -11.48
N ASN A 306 0.10 2.64 -12.46
CA ASN A 306 0.35 1.19 -12.47
C ASN A 306 -0.15 0.45 -11.21
N ARG A 307 -1.05 1.05 -10.42
CA ARG A 307 -1.69 0.38 -9.30
C ARG A 307 -3.08 -0.08 -9.72
N PRO A 308 -3.32 -1.39 -9.86
CA PRO A 308 -4.66 -1.91 -10.06
C PRO A 308 -5.48 -1.72 -8.77
N GLY A 309 -6.73 -1.27 -8.90
CA GLY A 309 -7.58 -1.03 -7.75
C GLY A 309 -8.90 -0.39 -8.10
N HIS A 310 -9.70 -0.09 -7.06
CA HIS A 310 -10.93 0.68 -7.22
C HIS A 310 -10.66 2.16 -7.00
N TYR A 311 -11.15 3.02 -7.91
CA TYR A 311 -10.90 4.44 -7.89
C TYR A 311 -12.20 5.24 -8.05
N ALA A 312 -12.39 6.24 -7.20
CA ALA A 312 -13.41 7.26 -7.38
C ALA A 312 -12.77 8.45 -8.11
N THR A 313 -13.38 8.90 -9.20
CA THR A 313 -12.87 10.07 -9.94
C THR A 313 -13.52 11.33 -9.41
N ILE A 314 -12.70 12.27 -8.95
CA ILE A 314 -13.14 13.57 -8.44
C ILE A 314 -12.73 14.63 -9.45
N GLU A 315 -13.72 15.27 -10.06
CA GLU A 315 -13.52 16.34 -11.04
C GLU A 315 -13.91 17.68 -10.44
N ARG A 316 -13.05 18.69 -10.61
CA ARG A 316 -13.25 20.05 -10.12
C ARG A 316 -12.70 21.03 -11.14
N GLU A 317 -13.38 22.16 -11.28
CA GLU A 317 -12.96 23.24 -12.16
C GLU A 317 -12.86 24.53 -11.36
N PHE A 318 -11.85 25.34 -11.68
CA PHE A 318 -11.69 26.67 -11.11
C PHE A 318 -11.08 27.60 -12.16
N THR A 319 -11.77 28.71 -12.43
CA THR A 319 -11.31 29.78 -13.32
C THR A 319 -11.27 31.11 -12.58
N MET A 320 -10.44 32.02 -13.07
CA MET A 320 -10.35 33.40 -12.59
C MET A 320 -10.02 34.34 -13.76
N PRO A 321 -10.32 35.65 -13.61
CA PRO A 321 -9.99 36.63 -14.63
C PRO A 321 -8.49 36.60 -14.95
N LYS A 322 -8.17 36.64 -16.24
CA LYS A 322 -6.80 36.56 -16.73
C LYS A 322 -5.96 37.74 -16.23
N GLN A 323 -4.66 37.51 -16.05
CA GLN A 323 -3.72 38.59 -15.75
C GLN A 323 -3.69 39.60 -16.90
N ILE A 324 -3.54 40.88 -16.56
CA ILE A 324 -3.15 41.89 -17.55
C ILE A 324 -1.81 41.44 -18.14
N SER A 325 -1.68 41.47 -19.47
CA SER A 325 -0.49 40.99 -20.18
C SER A 325 0.79 41.48 -19.50
N PRO A 326 1.66 40.55 -19.02
CA PRO A 326 2.86 40.95 -18.31
C PRO A 326 3.78 41.78 -19.23
N ASN A 327 4.52 42.71 -18.63
CA ASN A 327 5.51 43.51 -19.37
C ASN A 327 6.44 42.55 -20.13
N PRO A 328 6.61 42.67 -21.45
CA PRO A 328 7.48 41.78 -22.22
C PRO A 328 8.96 41.87 -21.79
N CYS A 329 9.37 42.94 -21.12
CA CYS A 329 10.71 43.06 -20.58
C CYS A 329 10.95 42.21 -19.32
N ASN A 330 12.13 41.60 -19.24
CA ASN A 330 12.65 41.12 -17.96
C ASN A 330 13.00 42.31 -17.05
N PRO A 331 12.75 42.20 -15.72
CA PRO A 331 13.19 43.22 -14.78
C PRO A 331 14.71 43.45 -14.90
N GLY A 332 15.12 44.67 -15.24
CA GLY A 332 16.52 45.06 -15.39
C GLY A 332 17.06 45.12 -16.82
N ILE A 333 16.27 44.80 -17.84
CA ILE A 333 16.63 45.03 -19.25
C ILE A 333 15.88 46.26 -19.78
N THR A 334 16.60 47.30 -20.18
CA THR A 334 16.03 48.48 -20.85
C THR A 334 16.01 48.28 -22.37
N GLY A 335 14.93 48.72 -23.03
CA GLY A 335 14.86 48.76 -24.51
C GLY A 335 14.34 47.49 -25.21
N CYS A 336 13.39 46.77 -24.60
CA CYS A 336 12.65 45.74 -25.34
C CYS A 336 11.67 46.42 -26.34
N PRO A 337 11.28 45.71 -27.42
CA PRO A 337 10.46 46.27 -28.48
C PRO A 337 9.10 46.82 -28.02
#